data_AF-E9CQP6-F1
#
_entry.id   AF-E9CQP6-F1
#
_cell.length_a   1.000
_cell.length_b   1.000
_cell.length_c   1.000
_cell.angle_alpha   90.00
_cell.angle_beta   90.00
_cell.angle_gamma   90.00
#
_symmetry.space_group_name_H-M   'P 1'
#
loop_
_entity.id
_entity.type
_entity.pdbx_description
1 polymer ?
#
loop_
_entity_poly.entity_id
_entity_poly.type
_entity_poly.pdbx_seq_one_letter_code
_entity_poly.pdbx_strand_id
1 'polypeptide(L)'
;MQITLGERSDNTAWRNFTRDLRQRRADVRPPEPLSLSEWANKYAVLSKETSAQTGRFRSFAYQDGMMDAITDPSVTQVSVMKSARVGYTKILDHVVGYYLAHDPSPILIVQPRVEDAEDYSKTEIAPMLRDTPVLAEICGDPKAKDSNQTILKKTFANGANLTLVGANSPGGFRRITCRIILFDEVDGYPAG
;
A
#
# COMPACT_ATOMS: atom_id res chain seq x y z
N MET A 1 -30.00 -57.54 -11.53
CA MET A 1 -29.72 -56.22 -12.14
C MET A 1 -28.40 -55.72 -11.57
N GLN A 2 -27.29 -56.06 -12.23
CA GLN A 2 -25.95 -55.63 -11.83
C GLN A 2 -25.81 -54.15 -12.20
N ILE A 3 -25.68 -53.28 -11.19
CA ILE A 3 -25.27 -51.90 -11.38
C ILE A 3 -23.76 -51.96 -11.62
N THR A 4 -23.36 -51.86 -12.88
CA THR A 4 -21.97 -51.63 -13.26
C THR A 4 -21.58 -50.23 -12.78
N LEU A 5 -20.79 -50.18 -11.70
CA LEU A 5 -20.07 -48.98 -11.30
C LEU A 5 -19.08 -48.65 -12.43
N GLY A 6 -19.48 -47.70 -13.27
CA GLY A 6 -18.63 -47.15 -14.32
C GLY A 6 -17.26 -46.76 -13.77
N GLU A 7 -16.23 -47.07 -14.54
CA GLU A 7 -14.83 -46.90 -14.21
C GLU A 7 -14.56 -45.51 -13.61
N ARG A 8 -13.82 -45.51 -12.50
CA ARG A 8 -13.38 -44.32 -11.76
C ARG A 8 -12.93 -43.23 -12.73
N SER A 9 -13.64 -42.10 -12.69
CA SER A 9 -13.33 -40.90 -13.46
C SER A 9 -11.83 -40.59 -13.41
N ASP A 10 -11.27 -40.36 -14.59
CA ASP A 10 -9.91 -39.93 -14.84
C ASP A 10 -9.35 -38.99 -13.75
N ASN A 11 -8.48 -39.54 -12.90
CA ASN A 11 -7.90 -38.92 -11.70
C ASN A 11 -6.89 -37.80 -12.05
N THR A 12 -6.78 -37.47 -13.34
CA THR A 12 -5.92 -36.42 -13.88
C THR A 12 -6.39 -35.03 -13.44
N ALA A 13 -7.70 -34.77 -13.44
CA ALA A 13 -8.24 -33.49 -12.99
C ALA A 13 -7.95 -33.23 -11.50
N TRP A 14 -8.15 -34.25 -10.65
CA TRP A 14 -7.87 -34.16 -9.21
C TRP A 14 -6.37 -34.01 -8.91
N ARG A 15 -5.50 -34.70 -9.65
CA ARG A 15 -4.03 -34.52 -9.57
C ARG A 15 -3.60 -33.13 -9.99
N ASN A 16 -4.16 -32.60 -11.08
CA ASN A 16 -3.85 -31.25 -11.56
C ASN A 16 -4.28 -30.21 -10.52
N PHE A 17 -5.51 -30.30 -10.01
CA PHE A 17 -6.00 -29.41 -8.95
C PHE A 17 -5.11 -29.46 -7.70
N THR A 18 -4.76 -30.66 -7.22
CA THR A 18 -3.95 -30.81 -6.00
C THR A 18 -2.51 -30.29 -6.20
N ARG A 19 -1.93 -30.47 -7.38
CA ARG A 19 -0.61 -29.91 -7.74
C ARG A 19 -0.66 -28.39 -7.73
N ASP A 20 -1.65 -27.81 -8.40
CA ASP A 20 -1.78 -26.36 -8.53
C ASP A 20 -2.07 -25.71 -7.17
N LEU A 21 -2.93 -26.32 -6.34
CA LEU A 21 -3.18 -25.87 -4.96
C LEU A 21 -1.92 -25.92 -4.09
N ARG A 22 -1.06 -26.94 -4.24
CA ARG A 22 0.22 -27.02 -3.50
C ARG A 22 1.22 -25.97 -3.98
N GLN A 23 1.29 -25.73 -5.29
CA GLN A 23 2.15 -24.70 -5.88
C GLN A 23 1.72 -23.30 -5.44
N ARG A 24 0.41 -23.05 -5.36
CA ARG A 24 -0.20 -21.76 -5.02
C ARG A 24 -0.55 -21.63 -3.54
N ARG A 25 -0.14 -22.58 -2.69
CA ARG A 25 -0.45 -22.56 -1.24
C ARG A 25 0.12 -21.32 -0.56
N ALA A 26 1.26 -20.82 -1.05
CA ALA A 26 1.84 -19.56 -0.57
C ALA A 26 0.89 -18.38 -0.80
N ASP A 27 0.15 -18.37 -1.91
CA ASP A 27 -0.78 -17.31 -2.31
C ASP A 27 -2.02 -17.20 -1.40
N VAL A 28 -2.36 -18.27 -0.67
CA VAL A 28 -3.50 -18.33 0.27
C VAL A 28 -3.08 -18.39 1.74
N ARG A 29 -1.77 -18.30 2.04
CA ARG A 29 -1.32 -18.20 3.42
C ARG A 29 -1.60 -16.77 3.91
N PRO A 30 -2.31 -16.57 5.02
CA PRO A 30 -2.50 -15.23 5.57
C PRO A 30 -1.12 -14.63 5.90
N PRO A 31 -0.94 -13.32 5.67
CA PRO A 31 0.29 -12.64 6.03
C PRO A 31 0.56 -12.77 7.53
N GLU A 32 1.83 -12.64 7.92
CA GLU A 32 2.21 -12.54 9.33
C GLU A 32 1.44 -11.38 9.98
N PRO A 33 0.83 -11.53 11.17
CA PRO A 33 0.05 -10.46 11.77
C PRO A 33 0.97 -9.38 12.34
N LEU A 34 1.37 -8.44 11.48
CA LEU A 34 2.23 -7.32 11.84
C LEU A 34 1.38 -6.07 12.03
N SER A 35 1.63 -5.32 13.10
CA SER A 35 1.22 -3.91 13.19
C SER A 35 1.99 -3.06 12.17
N LEU A 36 1.52 -1.83 11.96
CA LEU A 36 2.19 -0.91 11.05
C LEU A 36 3.63 -0.61 11.50
N SER A 37 3.87 -0.38 12.80
CA SER A 37 5.22 -0.10 13.29
C SER A 37 6.15 -1.29 13.06
N GLU A 38 5.69 -2.51 13.34
CA GLU A 38 6.47 -3.74 13.13
C GLU A 38 6.79 -3.93 11.65
N TRP A 39 5.82 -3.75 10.78
CA TRP A 39 6.04 -3.82 9.33
C TRP A 39 7.05 -2.77 8.86
N ALA A 40 6.89 -1.52 9.30
CA ALA A 40 7.78 -0.43 8.91
C ALA A 40 9.23 -0.69 9.37
N ASN A 41 9.43 -1.07 10.63
CA ASN A 41 10.75 -1.38 11.18
C ASN A 41 11.40 -2.63 10.54
N LYS A 42 10.58 -3.54 9.98
CA LYS A 42 11.02 -4.77 9.32
C LYS A 42 11.38 -4.57 7.84
N TYR A 43 10.54 -3.85 7.09
CA TYR A 43 10.62 -3.79 5.63
C TYR A 43 10.96 -2.41 5.07
N ALA A 44 10.51 -1.32 5.71
CA ALA A 44 10.59 -0.01 5.09
C ALA A 44 12.03 0.53 5.00
N VAL A 45 12.29 1.24 3.91
CA VAL A 45 13.59 1.84 3.60
C VAL A 45 13.41 3.34 3.39
N LEU A 46 14.32 4.11 3.99
CA LEU A 46 14.46 5.53 3.78
C LEU A 46 15.37 5.79 2.57
N SER A 47 14.79 6.30 1.50
CA SER A 47 15.49 6.68 0.27
C SER A 47 16.47 7.82 0.48
N LYS A 48 17.58 7.80 -0.25
CA LYS A 48 18.69 8.77 -0.10
C LYS A 48 18.28 10.19 -0.45
N GLU A 49 17.37 10.32 -1.42
CA GLU A 49 16.92 11.58 -1.99
C GLU A 49 16.03 12.37 -1.02
N THR A 50 15.32 11.69 -0.11
CA THR A 50 14.29 12.31 0.74
C THR A 50 14.53 12.17 2.24
N SER A 51 15.63 11.53 2.63
CA SER A 51 15.91 11.23 4.04
C SER A 51 17.32 11.60 4.45
N ALA A 52 17.44 12.26 5.60
CA ALA A 52 18.72 12.61 6.20
C ALA A 52 19.53 11.36 6.60
N GLN A 53 18.84 10.26 6.90
CA GLN A 53 19.42 8.95 7.15
C GLN A 53 18.91 7.99 6.07
N THR A 54 19.82 7.43 5.29
CA THR A 54 19.49 6.43 4.26
C THR A 54 19.57 5.03 4.85
N GLY A 55 18.68 4.14 4.42
CA GLY A 55 18.70 2.73 4.79
C GLY A 55 17.44 2.30 5.53
N ARG A 56 17.51 1.20 6.27
CA ARG A 56 16.31 0.63 6.92
C ARG A 56 15.71 1.63 7.90
N PHE A 57 14.40 1.86 7.78
CA PHE A 57 13.67 2.70 8.70
C PHE A 57 13.79 2.16 10.13
N ARG A 58 13.91 3.09 11.07
CA ARG A 58 13.81 2.83 12.51
C ARG A 58 12.94 3.92 13.10
N SER A 59 11.82 3.49 13.63
CA SER A 59 10.89 4.33 14.37
C SER A 59 11.55 4.99 15.58
N PHE A 60 11.11 6.21 15.87
CA PHE A 60 11.23 6.77 17.22
C PHE A 60 10.09 6.23 18.09
N ALA A 61 10.30 6.11 19.40
CA ALA A 61 9.33 5.51 20.31
C ALA A 61 7.93 6.17 20.27
N TYR A 62 7.83 7.45 19.96
CA TYR A 62 6.54 8.14 19.83
C TYR A 62 5.80 7.82 18.52
N GLN A 63 6.51 7.35 17.50
CA GLN A 63 5.93 7.03 16.19
C GLN A 63 5.22 5.69 16.21
N ASP A 64 5.67 4.73 17.04
CA ASP A 64 5.08 3.40 17.13
C ASP A 64 3.60 3.46 17.53
N GLY A 65 3.27 4.19 18.58
CA GLY A 65 1.87 4.36 18.99
C GLY A 65 0.99 5.04 17.93
N MET A 66 1.55 5.98 17.15
CA MET A 66 0.82 6.60 16.04
C MET A 66 0.57 5.60 14.91
N MET A 67 1.58 4.80 14.57
CA MET A 67 1.49 3.78 13.52
C MET A 67 0.53 2.66 13.91
N ASP A 68 0.64 2.13 15.12
CA ASP A 68 -0.13 0.96 15.54
C ASP A 68 -1.61 1.29 15.70
N ALA A 69 -1.93 2.54 16.08
CA ALA A 69 -3.31 3.03 16.08
C ALA A 69 -3.97 3.00 14.69
N ILE A 70 -3.19 3.05 13.60
CA ILE A 70 -3.73 3.00 12.22
C ILE A 70 -4.13 1.57 11.84
N THR A 71 -3.40 0.57 12.35
CA THR A 71 -3.68 -0.86 12.10
C THR A 71 -4.52 -1.52 13.19
N ASP A 72 -4.90 -0.79 14.23
CA ASP A 72 -5.82 -1.29 15.26
C ASP A 72 -7.22 -1.48 14.65
N PRO A 73 -7.77 -2.72 14.65
CA PRO A 73 -9.07 -3.00 14.04
C PRO A 73 -10.25 -2.31 14.74
N SER A 74 -10.07 -1.79 15.95
CA SER A 74 -11.08 -1.00 16.69
C SER A 74 -11.07 0.48 16.32
N VAL A 75 -10.06 0.95 15.58
CA VAL A 75 -9.87 2.35 15.21
C VAL A 75 -10.21 2.55 13.74
N THR A 76 -11.13 3.48 13.46
CA THR A 76 -11.52 3.82 12.08
C THR A 76 -10.99 5.18 11.61
N GLN A 77 -10.49 6.01 12.55
CA GLN A 77 -9.97 7.34 12.26
C GLN A 77 -8.88 7.69 13.25
N VAL A 78 -7.74 8.13 12.73
CA VAL A 78 -6.62 8.68 13.50
C VAL A 78 -6.47 10.15 13.11
N SER A 79 -6.36 11.04 14.10
CA SER A 79 -6.11 12.47 13.89
C SER A 79 -4.99 12.90 14.81
N VAL A 80 -3.97 13.57 14.27
CA VAL A 80 -2.74 13.87 14.98
C VAL A 80 -2.48 15.37 14.93
N MET A 81 -2.42 16.01 16.10
CA MET A 81 -1.85 17.35 16.23
C MET A 81 -0.35 17.20 16.45
N LYS A 82 0.44 17.70 15.50
CA LYS A 82 1.90 17.55 15.46
C LYS A 82 2.60 18.88 15.21
N SER A 83 3.85 18.99 15.66
CA SER A 83 4.74 20.05 15.20
C SER A 83 5.34 19.71 13.83
N ALA A 84 5.93 20.70 13.16
CA ALA A 84 6.60 20.47 11.88
C ALA A 84 7.85 19.57 12.04
N ARG A 85 8.17 18.80 11.00
CA ARG A 85 9.39 17.98 10.87
C ARG A 85 9.57 16.88 11.92
N VAL A 86 8.49 16.24 12.35
CA VAL A 86 8.51 15.06 13.26
C VAL A 86 8.44 13.71 12.52
N GLY A 87 8.70 13.70 11.21
CA GLY A 87 8.64 12.46 10.41
C GLY A 87 7.21 11.95 10.16
N TYR A 88 6.18 12.79 10.29
CA TYR A 88 4.79 12.39 10.05
C TYR A 88 4.53 11.92 8.62
N THR A 89 5.07 12.63 7.63
CA THR A 89 5.00 12.20 6.22
C THR A 89 5.60 10.80 6.00
N LYS A 90 6.67 10.44 6.72
CA LYS A 90 7.24 9.07 6.67
C LYS A 90 6.33 8.02 7.28
N ILE A 91 5.57 8.37 8.31
CA ILE A 91 4.51 7.49 8.81
C ILE A 91 3.48 7.25 7.71
N LEU A 92 3.02 8.29 7.01
CA LEU A 92 2.06 8.14 5.91
C LEU A 92 2.64 7.30 4.75
N ASP A 93 3.90 7.50 4.36
CA ASP A 93 4.62 6.66 3.40
C ASP A 93 4.53 5.18 3.81
N HIS A 94 4.77 4.88 5.09
CA HIS A 94 4.74 3.51 5.59
C HIS A 94 3.31 2.95 5.69
N VAL A 95 2.30 3.77 5.97
CA VAL A 95 0.88 3.36 5.84
C VAL A 95 0.59 2.91 4.41
N VAL A 96 1.04 3.69 3.42
CA VAL A 96 0.92 3.33 2.00
C VAL A 96 1.62 2.00 1.74
N GLY A 97 2.88 1.87 2.14
CA GLY A 97 3.65 0.63 1.95
C GLY A 97 2.96 -0.60 2.56
N TYR A 98 2.45 -0.47 3.78
CA TYR A 98 1.72 -1.53 4.48
C TYR A 98 0.48 -1.96 3.71
N TYR A 99 -0.38 -1.02 3.30
CA TYR A 99 -1.61 -1.35 2.58
C TYR A 99 -1.42 -1.64 1.08
N LEU A 100 -0.21 -1.44 0.56
CA LEU A 100 0.15 -1.93 -0.78
C LEU A 100 0.64 -3.38 -0.72
N ALA A 101 1.52 -3.74 0.22
CA ALA A 101 2.15 -5.06 0.24
C ALA A 101 1.52 -6.05 1.23
N HIS A 102 1.14 -5.60 2.42
CA HIS A 102 0.75 -6.46 3.53
C HIS A 102 -0.75 -6.73 3.57
N ASP A 103 -1.56 -5.69 3.39
CA ASP A 103 -3.02 -5.77 3.31
C ASP A 103 -3.53 -5.00 2.06
N PRO A 104 -3.32 -5.57 0.84
CA PRO A 104 -3.51 -4.91 -0.44
C PRO A 104 -4.86 -4.19 -0.56
N SER A 105 -4.84 -2.89 -0.87
CA SER A 105 -6.05 -2.07 -0.86
C SER A 105 -6.04 -0.86 -1.77
N PRO A 106 -7.23 -0.29 -2.07
CA PRO A 106 -7.33 1.01 -2.73
C PRO A 106 -7.08 2.13 -1.71
N ILE A 107 -6.03 2.92 -1.96
CA ILE A 107 -5.53 3.98 -1.07
C ILE A 107 -5.71 5.33 -1.76
N LEU A 108 -6.20 6.32 -1.02
CA LEU A 108 -6.29 7.72 -1.43
C LEU A 108 -5.37 8.58 -0.56
N ILE A 109 -4.48 9.36 -1.18
CA ILE A 109 -3.71 10.40 -0.50
C ILE A 109 -4.21 11.76 -0.97
N VAL A 110 -4.44 12.63 0.00
CA VAL A 110 -4.86 14.01 -0.22
C VAL A 110 -3.73 14.93 0.21
N GLN A 111 -3.29 15.77 -0.71
CA GLN A 111 -2.35 16.86 -0.48
C GLN A 111 -3.06 18.21 -0.67
N PRO A 112 -2.51 19.34 -0.19
CA PRO A 112 -3.16 20.65 -0.30
C PRO A 112 -3.53 21.03 -1.73
N ARG A 113 -2.60 20.83 -2.68
CA ARG A 113 -2.81 21.10 -4.11
C ARG A 113 -2.47 19.91 -4.99
N VAL A 114 -2.95 19.94 -6.23
CA VAL A 114 -2.63 18.92 -7.25
C VAL A 114 -1.13 18.87 -7.52
N GLU A 115 -0.47 20.02 -7.54
CA GLU A 115 0.97 20.12 -7.74
C GLU A 115 1.75 19.48 -6.58
N ASP A 116 1.28 19.65 -5.34
CA ASP A 116 1.86 19.02 -4.15
C ASP A 116 1.68 17.49 -4.22
N ALA A 117 0.53 17.01 -4.69
CA ALA A 117 0.27 15.59 -4.93
C ALA A 117 1.19 15.00 -6.00
N GLU A 118 1.45 15.74 -7.08
CA GLU A 118 2.38 15.30 -8.13
C GLU A 118 3.82 15.28 -7.65
N ASP A 119 4.24 16.30 -6.90
CA ASP A 119 5.58 16.37 -6.32
C ASP A 119 5.78 15.20 -5.35
N TYR A 120 4.88 15.04 -4.38
CA TYR A 120 4.92 13.96 -3.41
C TYR A 120 4.93 12.57 -4.07
N SER A 121 4.19 12.36 -5.17
CA SER A 121 4.30 11.11 -5.91
C SER A 121 5.70 10.86 -6.49
N LYS A 122 6.39 11.90 -6.98
CA LYS A 122 7.68 11.79 -7.65
C LYS A 122 8.82 11.71 -6.66
N THR A 123 8.76 12.52 -5.60
CA THR A 123 9.84 12.70 -4.64
C THR A 123 9.76 11.67 -3.52
N GLU A 124 8.58 11.34 -2.99
CA GLU A 124 8.45 10.43 -1.85
C GLU A 124 8.02 9.02 -2.26
N ILE A 125 6.88 8.90 -2.95
CA ILE A 125 6.29 7.58 -3.25
C ILE A 125 7.15 6.78 -4.23
N ALA A 126 7.61 7.37 -5.33
CA ALA A 126 8.37 6.63 -6.33
C ALA A 126 9.71 6.07 -5.78
N PRO A 127 10.52 6.82 -5.02
CA PRO A 127 11.69 6.26 -4.35
C PRO A 127 11.36 5.19 -3.31
N MET A 128 10.30 5.38 -2.50
CA MET A 128 9.89 4.36 -1.52
C MET A 128 9.55 3.02 -2.21
N LEU A 129 8.77 3.08 -3.29
CA LEU A 129 8.37 1.91 -4.08
C LEU A 129 9.58 1.18 -4.68
N ARG A 130 10.59 1.93 -5.13
CA ARG A 130 11.83 1.40 -5.70
C ARG A 130 12.74 0.76 -4.65
N ASP A 131 12.90 1.42 -3.50
CA ASP A 131 13.94 1.07 -2.52
C ASP A 131 13.47 0.06 -1.46
N THR A 132 12.16 -0.07 -1.27
CA THR A 132 11.58 -1.08 -0.35
C THR A 132 11.36 -2.38 -1.11
N PRO A 133 12.11 -3.47 -0.82
CA PRO A 133 12.10 -4.68 -1.66
C PRO A 133 10.73 -5.29 -1.89
N VAL A 134 9.91 -5.39 -0.84
CA VAL A 134 8.55 -5.95 -0.92
C VAL A 134 7.59 -5.10 -1.75
N LEU A 135 7.87 -3.79 -1.90
CA LEU A 135 7.10 -2.90 -2.78
C LEU A 135 7.60 -2.99 -4.22
N ALA A 136 8.92 -3.04 -4.42
CA ALA A 136 9.52 -3.17 -5.73
C ALA A 136 9.03 -4.44 -6.47
N GLU A 137 8.82 -5.53 -5.74
CA GLU A 137 8.29 -6.79 -6.26
C GLU A 137 6.87 -6.66 -6.85
N ILE A 138 6.03 -5.75 -6.33
CA ILE A 138 4.63 -5.59 -6.76
C ILE A 138 4.40 -4.43 -7.74
N CYS A 139 5.40 -3.56 -7.94
CA CYS A 139 5.31 -2.39 -8.83
C CYS A 139 5.21 -2.74 -10.33
N GLY A 140 5.53 -3.98 -10.72
CA GLY A 140 5.56 -4.39 -12.13
C GLY A 140 6.75 -3.81 -12.90
N ASP A 141 6.78 -4.03 -14.22
CA ASP A 141 7.86 -3.53 -15.09
C ASP A 141 7.68 -2.03 -15.38
N PRO A 142 8.62 -1.15 -14.96
CA PRO A 142 8.55 0.28 -15.24
C PRO A 142 8.54 0.63 -16.74
N LYS A 143 8.98 -0.30 -17.60
CA LYS A 143 9.02 -0.11 -19.07
C LYS A 143 7.71 -0.52 -19.75
N ALA A 144 6.80 -1.19 -19.04
CA ALA A 144 5.49 -1.52 -19.58
C ALA A 144 4.68 -0.22 -19.72
N LYS A 145 4.34 0.14 -20.96
CA LYS A 145 3.40 1.25 -21.21
C LYS A 145 2.00 0.79 -20.80
N ASP A 146 1.59 1.13 -19.59
CA ASP A 146 0.22 0.94 -19.11
C ASP A 146 -0.48 2.30 -19.00
N SER A 147 -1.59 2.48 -19.74
CA SER A 147 -2.43 3.68 -19.66
C SER A 147 -3.05 3.90 -18.29
N ASN A 148 -3.09 2.86 -17.44
CA ASN A 148 -3.59 2.93 -16.07
C ASN A 148 -2.55 3.40 -15.06
N GLN A 149 -1.29 3.56 -15.47
CA GLN A 149 -0.21 4.09 -14.65
C GLN A 149 0.02 5.57 -14.99
N THR A 150 -0.23 6.45 -14.02
CA THR A 150 0.10 7.88 -14.11
C THR A 150 0.89 8.31 -12.89
N ILE A 151 1.31 9.58 -12.86
CA ILE A 151 1.95 10.16 -11.67
C ILE A 151 1.01 10.02 -10.48
N LEU A 152 -0.25 10.44 -10.64
CA LEU A 152 -1.24 10.50 -9.56
C LEU A 152 -2.05 9.21 -9.36
N LYS A 153 -1.93 8.21 -10.23
CA LYS A 153 -2.64 6.93 -10.12
C LYS A 153 -1.69 5.79 -10.39
N LYS A 154 -1.55 4.88 -9.43
CA LYS A 154 -0.68 3.72 -9.54
C LYS A 154 -1.46 2.44 -9.27
N THR A 155 -1.30 1.45 -10.13
CA THR A 155 -1.88 0.11 -9.98
C THR A 155 -0.77 -0.90 -9.71
N PHE A 156 -1.05 -1.93 -8.92
CA PHE A 156 -0.03 -2.92 -8.52
C PHE A 156 -0.47 -4.33 -8.89
N ALA A 157 0.50 -5.23 -9.10
CA ALA A 157 0.26 -6.59 -9.60
C ALA A 157 -0.63 -7.44 -8.67
N ASN A 158 -0.69 -7.09 -7.39
CA ASN A 158 -1.51 -7.74 -6.37
C ASN A 158 -2.94 -7.16 -6.24
N GLY A 159 -3.33 -6.23 -7.12
CA GLY A 159 -4.66 -5.61 -7.14
C GLY A 159 -4.81 -4.37 -6.25
N ALA A 160 -3.80 -4.01 -5.45
CA ALA A 160 -3.78 -2.73 -4.76
C ALA A 160 -3.71 -1.56 -5.76
N ASN A 161 -4.16 -0.38 -5.33
CA ASN A 161 -3.97 0.84 -6.10
C ASN A 161 -3.80 2.04 -5.17
N LEU A 162 -3.09 3.04 -5.69
CA LEU A 162 -2.81 4.29 -5.01
C LEU A 162 -3.26 5.44 -5.90
N THR A 163 -4.13 6.29 -5.36
CA THR A 163 -4.54 7.54 -6.01
C THR A 163 -4.12 8.72 -5.15
N LEU A 164 -3.58 9.76 -5.78
CA LEU A 164 -3.20 11.02 -5.16
C LEU A 164 -4.05 12.15 -5.73
N VAL A 165 -4.55 13.03 -4.86
CA VAL A 165 -5.40 14.17 -5.23
C VAL A 165 -5.03 15.44 -4.46
N GLY A 166 -5.26 16.58 -5.09
CA GLY A 166 -5.19 17.88 -4.42
C GLY A 166 -6.55 18.29 -3.84
N ALA A 167 -6.57 18.75 -2.59
CA ALA A 167 -7.76 19.28 -1.92
C ALA A 167 -8.37 20.49 -2.67
N ASN A 168 -7.54 21.25 -3.39
CA ASN A 168 -7.96 22.35 -4.26
C ASN A 168 -8.73 21.93 -5.53
N SER A 169 -8.90 20.64 -5.80
CA SER A 169 -9.62 20.13 -6.97
C SER A 169 -10.81 19.22 -6.57
N PRO A 170 -12.01 19.79 -6.33
CA PRO A 170 -13.20 19.01 -5.97
C PRO A 170 -13.57 17.95 -7.02
N GLY A 171 -13.25 18.20 -8.29
CA GLY A 171 -13.44 17.24 -9.38
C GLY A 171 -12.59 15.98 -9.21
N GLY A 172 -11.41 16.09 -8.61
CA GLY A 172 -10.48 14.98 -8.38
C GLY A 172 -11.04 13.89 -7.46
N PHE A 173 -11.89 14.25 -6.50
CA PHE A 173 -12.52 13.29 -5.57
C PHE A 173 -13.64 12.47 -6.20
N ARG A 174 -14.15 12.88 -7.37
CA ARG A 174 -15.27 12.19 -8.00
C ARG A 174 -14.82 10.82 -8.52
N ARG A 175 -15.67 9.81 -8.29
CA ARG A 175 -15.48 8.43 -8.81
C ARG A 175 -14.21 7.75 -8.26
N ILE A 176 -13.76 8.12 -7.06
CA ILE A 176 -12.72 7.38 -6.34
C ILE A 176 -13.38 6.41 -5.36
N THR A 177 -13.03 5.14 -5.46
CA THR A 177 -13.33 4.12 -4.44
C THR A 177 -12.04 3.85 -3.67
N CYS A 178 -12.06 4.03 -2.35
CA CYS A 178 -10.91 3.81 -1.48
C CYS A 178 -11.34 3.17 -0.16
N ARG A 179 -10.43 2.41 0.46
CA ARG A 179 -10.58 1.85 1.81
C ARG A 179 -9.79 2.68 2.80
N ILE A 180 -8.59 3.12 2.40
CA ILE A 180 -7.66 3.88 3.23
C ILE A 180 -7.56 5.29 2.66
N ILE A 181 -7.77 6.31 3.49
CA ILE A 181 -7.68 7.71 3.11
C ILE A 181 -6.68 8.41 4.03
N LEU A 182 -5.68 9.03 3.42
CA LEU A 182 -4.61 9.74 4.12
C LEU A 182 -4.70 11.23 3.76
N PHE A 183 -4.76 12.06 4.78
CA PHE A 183 -4.72 13.51 4.64
C PHE A 183 -3.38 14.01 5.18
N ASP A 184 -2.59 14.64 4.32
CA ASP A 184 -1.33 15.29 4.71
C ASP A 184 -1.46 16.82 4.60
N GLU A 185 -0.70 17.54 5.44
CA GLU A 185 -0.66 19.01 5.50
C GLU A 185 -2.06 19.69 5.46
N VAL A 186 -3.00 19.16 6.26
CA VAL A 186 -4.41 19.57 6.29
C VAL A 186 -4.61 21.06 6.58
N ASP A 187 -3.72 21.66 7.37
CA ASP A 187 -3.74 23.11 7.66
C ASP A 187 -3.54 23.96 6.39
N GLY A 188 -2.98 23.39 5.32
CA GLY A 188 -2.79 24.05 4.02
C GLY A 188 -3.99 23.92 3.08
N TYR A 189 -5.07 23.24 3.47
CA TYR A 189 -6.20 23.00 2.59
C TYR A 189 -7.02 24.28 2.37
N PRO A 190 -7.68 24.42 1.20
CA PRO A 190 -8.56 25.57 0.96
C PRO A 190 -9.66 25.63 2.03
N ALA A 191 -9.89 26.82 2.58
CA ALA A 191 -11.09 27.08 3.35
C ALA A 191 -12.31 27.00 2.41
N GLY A 192 -13.32 26.22 2.81
CA GLY A 192 -14.59 26.12 2.10
C GLY A 192 -15.43 27.38 2.20
#